data_AF-A0A7X0A5B7-F1
#
_entry.id   AF-A0A7X0A5B7-F1
#
_cell.length_a   1.000
_cell.length_b   1.000
_cell.length_c   1.000
_cell.angle_alpha   90.00
_cell.angle_beta   90.00
_cell.angle_gamma   90.00
#
_symmetry.space_group_name_H-M   'P 1'
#
loop_
_entity.id
_entity.type
_entity.pdbx_description
1 polymer ?
#
loop_
_entity_poly.entity_id
_entity_poly.type
_entity_poly.pdbx_seq_one_letter_code
_entity_poly.pdbx_strand_id
1 'polypeptide(L)'
;MITNLPQWYRIAAIENISEETLEKRSSAIEEMLTNDEAFFFDCVRLYLGKKITDKDFDLKFFTGFNSKDGLYLDDTGLLEKRILAGAILAQWFLESSDFGDQLAYALICGSFGFSEADLINRDIIGKAHGYLQGRAIEERTSAAVSAKVPVLKDETPTAETMVTYVKAVTTYVKNMAAYSDKQIKHSQKRIDRLQEESNIHWWLFRSFSNLKSIPISELESNEACFILAYELSKLMTIKPAPDNSASFLNKSLKEVRELPVEFSVKQATDILTKLNSDFGNVLDAGIYGNLLPLVFAVNQRAESEGDDAWVALYKLSAKIEANYSCPSQQIALQFFNELLLLSIL
;
A
#
# COMPACT_ATOMS: atom_id res chain seq x y z
N MET A 1 -18.77 17.22 0.84
CA MET A 1 -17.90 18.17 1.61
C MET A 1 -16.97 17.39 2.50
N ILE A 2 -15.66 17.57 2.30
CA ILE A 2 -14.63 16.85 3.04
C ILE A 2 -14.50 17.48 4.43
N THR A 3 -14.96 16.76 5.45
CA THR A 3 -15.13 17.29 6.82
C THR A 3 -13.85 17.80 7.46
N ASN A 4 -12.71 17.19 7.16
CA ASN A 4 -11.41 17.56 7.76
C ASN A 4 -10.72 18.73 7.03
N LEU A 5 -11.19 19.14 5.84
CA LEU A 5 -10.51 20.14 5.02
C LEU A 5 -10.30 21.48 5.74
N PRO A 6 -11.30 22.06 6.44
CA PRO A 6 -11.09 23.30 7.19
C PRO A 6 -10.04 23.17 8.29
N GLN A 7 -9.97 22.01 8.96
CA GLN A 7 -8.97 21.75 10.00
C GLN A 7 -7.56 21.66 9.41
N TRP A 8 -7.41 21.02 8.25
CA TRP A 8 -6.13 20.89 7.55
C TRP A 8 -5.53 22.23 7.12
N TYR A 9 -6.36 23.16 6.64
CA TYR A 9 -5.92 24.53 6.35
C TYR A 9 -5.48 25.29 7.61
N ARG A 10 -6.22 25.14 8.73
CA ARG A 10 -5.85 25.75 10.02
C ARG A 10 -4.53 25.22 10.56
N ILE A 11 -4.28 23.91 10.50
CA ILE A 11 -3.02 23.29 10.94
C ILE A 11 -1.84 23.85 10.14
N ALA A 12 -2.04 24.10 8.85
CA ALA A 12 -1.04 24.70 7.97
C ALA A 12 -0.92 26.23 8.09
N ALA A 13 -1.63 26.86 9.04
CA ALA A 13 -1.66 28.31 9.22
C ALA A 13 -2.05 29.11 7.96
N ILE A 14 -2.90 28.52 7.10
CA ILE A 14 -3.50 29.23 5.97
C ILE A 14 -4.83 29.81 6.47
N GLU A 15 -4.81 31.10 6.79
CA GLU A 15 -5.95 31.81 7.36
C GLU A 15 -6.92 32.32 6.28
N ASN A 16 -8.17 32.60 6.70
CA ASN A 16 -9.17 33.36 5.93
C ASN A 16 -9.70 32.70 4.65
N ILE A 17 -9.76 31.37 4.59
CA ILE A 17 -10.49 30.70 3.51
C ILE A 17 -11.98 30.71 3.80
N SER A 18 -12.76 31.25 2.86
CA SER A 18 -14.21 31.31 2.98
C SER A 18 -14.85 29.91 2.92
N GLU A 19 -16.00 29.74 3.55
CA GLU A 19 -16.77 28.49 3.49
C GLU A 19 -17.12 28.11 2.04
N GLU A 20 -17.51 29.10 1.23
CA GLU A 20 -17.78 28.92 -0.21
C GLU A 20 -16.55 28.38 -0.95
N THR A 21 -15.36 28.89 -0.66
CA THR A 21 -14.10 28.37 -1.21
C THR A 21 -13.88 26.92 -0.80
N LEU A 22 -14.07 26.58 0.47
CA LEU A 22 -13.91 25.20 0.97
C LEU A 22 -14.91 24.22 0.34
N GLU A 23 -16.14 24.65 0.07
CA GLU A 23 -17.14 23.87 -0.65
C GLU A 23 -16.74 23.62 -2.11
N LYS A 24 -16.28 24.66 -2.82
CA LYS A 24 -15.78 24.53 -4.21
C LYS A 24 -14.56 23.61 -4.28
N ARG A 25 -13.62 23.75 -3.33
CA ARG A 25 -12.44 22.87 -3.20
C ARG A 25 -12.84 21.43 -2.93
N SER A 26 -13.78 21.20 -2.02
CA SER A 26 -14.28 19.86 -1.74
C SER A 26 -14.93 19.23 -2.98
N SER A 27 -15.74 20.02 -3.70
CA SER A 27 -16.40 19.56 -4.93
C SER A 27 -15.39 19.23 -6.04
N ALA A 28 -14.32 20.03 -6.17
CA ALA A 28 -13.23 19.74 -7.10
C ALA A 28 -12.52 18.43 -6.73
N ILE A 29 -12.24 18.19 -5.44
CA ILE A 29 -11.61 16.96 -4.99
C ILE A 29 -12.47 15.75 -5.36
N GLU A 30 -13.77 15.80 -5.08
CA GLU A 30 -14.72 14.73 -5.42
C GLU A 30 -14.73 14.43 -6.94
N GLU A 31 -14.62 15.45 -7.81
CA GLU A 31 -14.55 15.25 -9.27
C GLU A 31 -13.18 14.79 -9.79
N MET A 32 -12.11 15.06 -9.04
CA MET A 32 -10.75 14.64 -9.39
C MET A 32 -10.46 13.17 -9.02
N LEU A 33 -11.42 12.46 -8.41
CA LEU A 33 -11.33 11.03 -8.12
C LEU A 33 -11.50 10.21 -9.41
N THR A 34 -10.48 10.26 -10.25
CA THR A 34 -10.38 9.52 -11.52
C THR A 34 -9.69 8.17 -11.32
N ASN A 35 -9.60 7.33 -12.36
CA ASN A 35 -8.82 6.09 -12.33
C ASN A 35 -7.39 6.25 -12.88
N ASP A 36 -6.82 7.47 -12.87
CA ASP A 36 -5.45 7.74 -13.31
C ASP A 36 -4.45 7.47 -12.16
N GLU A 37 -3.93 6.25 -12.05
CA GLU A 37 -2.98 5.85 -11.01
C GLU A 37 -1.76 6.78 -10.90
N ALA A 38 -1.21 7.21 -12.04
CA ALA A 38 -0.01 8.06 -12.07
C ALA A 38 -0.28 9.42 -11.41
N PHE A 39 -1.47 9.98 -11.64
CA PHE A 39 -1.92 11.21 -10.97
C PHE A 39 -1.95 11.07 -9.45
N PHE A 40 -2.41 9.93 -8.91
CA PHE A 40 -2.45 9.72 -7.46
C PHE A 40 -1.07 9.51 -6.86
N PHE A 41 -0.16 8.81 -7.53
CA PHE A 41 1.22 8.72 -7.05
C PHE A 41 1.91 10.08 -7.04
N ASP A 42 1.65 10.95 -8.02
CA ASP A 42 2.16 12.32 -7.98
C ASP A 42 1.44 13.20 -6.94
N CYS A 43 0.19 12.91 -6.58
CA CYS A 43 -0.43 13.49 -5.38
C CYS A 43 0.29 13.08 -4.09
N VAL A 44 0.72 11.81 -3.96
CA VAL A 44 1.58 11.37 -2.83
C VAL A 44 2.91 12.13 -2.84
N ARG A 45 3.56 12.27 -4.00
CA ARG A 45 4.82 13.01 -4.11
C ARG A 45 4.65 14.47 -3.74
N LEU A 46 3.63 15.14 -4.26
CA LEU A 46 3.30 16.52 -3.92
C LEU A 46 3.07 16.64 -2.41
N TYR A 47 2.18 15.83 -1.82
CA TYR A 47 1.90 15.84 -0.38
C TYR A 47 3.17 15.71 0.48
N LEU A 48 4.07 14.79 0.12
CA LEU A 48 5.35 14.57 0.80
C LEU A 48 6.45 15.59 0.40
N GLY A 49 6.17 16.51 -0.51
CA GLY A 49 7.16 17.47 -1.02
C GLY A 49 8.28 16.84 -1.84
N LYS A 50 8.08 15.62 -2.34
CA LYS A 50 9.01 14.89 -3.22
C LYS A 50 8.91 15.38 -4.67
N LYS A 51 9.93 15.07 -5.47
CA LYS A 51 9.96 15.42 -6.90
C LYS A 51 8.84 14.68 -7.65
N ILE A 52 7.95 15.42 -8.29
CA ILE A 52 6.87 14.92 -9.16
C ILE A 52 7.46 14.29 -10.44
N THR A 53 6.82 13.23 -10.94
CA THR A 53 7.28 12.49 -12.12
C THR A 53 6.57 12.87 -13.41
N ASP A 54 5.24 13.06 -13.39
CA ASP A 54 4.47 13.49 -14.55
C ASP A 54 4.66 15.00 -14.78
N LYS A 55 5.09 15.34 -16.00
CA LYS A 55 5.31 16.74 -16.41
C LYS A 55 4.00 17.52 -16.54
N ASP A 56 2.90 16.82 -16.80
CA ASP A 56 1.58 17.42 -16.98
C ASP A 56 0.78 17.48 -15.67
N PHE A 57 1.34 16.95 -14.57
CA PHE A 57 0.66 16.87 -13.27
C PHE A 57 0.16 18.24 -12.80
N ASP A 58 1.02 19.26 -12.81
CA ASP A 58 0.66 20.60 -12.33
C ASP A 58 -0.51 21.19 -13.13
N LEU A 59 -0.51 21.01 -14.46
CA LEU A 59 -1.59 21.45 -15.34
C LEU A 59 -2.90 20.70 -15.04
N LYS A 60 -2.84 19.37 -14.89
CA LYS A 60 -4.00 18.54 -14.53
C LYS A 60 -4.57 18.95 -13.18
N PHE A 61 -3.70 19.10 -12.18
CA PHE A 61 -4.04 19.49 -10.82
C PHE A 61 -4.69 20.87 -10.78
N PHE A 62 -4.07 21.86 -11.44
CA PHE A 62 -4.61 23.20 -11.57
C PHE A 62 -5.97 23.20 -12.26
N THR A 63 -6.08 22.54 -13.42
CA THR A 63 -7.32 22.49 -14.21
C THR A 63 -8.46 21.86 -13.43
N GLY A 64 -8.19 20.76 -12.70
CA GLY A 64 -9.18 20.10 -11.85
C GLY A 64 -9.80 21.05 -10.83
N PHE A 65 -8.96 21.79 -10.10
CA PHE A 65 -9.41 22.75 -9.11
C PHE A 65 -10.04 24.02 -9.71
N ASN A 66 -9.43 24.60 -10.73
CA ASN A 66 -9.89 25.84 -11.36
C ASN A 66 -11.26 25.66 -12.05
N SER A 67 -11.61 24.44 -12.47
CA SER A 67 -12.91 24.14 -13.07
C SER A 67 -14.10 24.39 -12.12
N LYS A 68 -13.89 24.32 -10.80
CA LYS A 68 -14.91 24.57 -9.77
C LYS A 68 -14.66 25.83 -8.97
N ASP A 69 -13.40 26.15 -8.76
CA ASP A 69 -12.99 27.35 -8.06
C ASP A 69 -12.14 28.22 -8.99
N GLY A 70 -12.81 29.10 -9.74
CA GLY A 70 -12.15 30.06 -10.63
C GLY A 70 -11.24 31.07 -9.92
N LEU A 71 -11.24 31.10 -8.58
CA LEU A 71 -10.30 31.88 -7.78
C LEU A 71 -9.03 31.09 -7.42
N TYR A 72 -8.95 29.81 -7.79
CA TYR A 72 -7.70 29.07 -7.70
C TYR A 72 -6.71 29.63 -8.70
N LEU A 73 -5.56 30.07 -8.20
CA LEU A 73 -4.50 30.57 -9.05
C LEU A 73 -3.42 29.50 -9.22
N ASP A 74 -2.73 29.50 -10.35
CA ASP A 74 -1.65 28.51 -10.58
C ASP A 74 -0.44 28.77 -9.66
N ASP A 75 -0.25 30.03 -9.26
CA ASP A 75 0.76 30.47 -8.29
C ASP A 75 0.34 30.25 -6.83
N THR A 76 -0.77 29.55 -6.59
CA THR A 76 -1.18 29.17 -5.24
C THR A 76 -0.02 28.48 -4.52
N GLY A 77 0.24 28.91 -3.29
CA GLY A 77 1.43 28.51 -2.54
C GLY A 77 1.57 26.99 -2.44
N LEU A 78 2.82 26.52 -2.51
CA LEU A 78 3.17 25.09 -2.42
C LEU A 78 2.47 24.39 -1.23
N LEU A 79 2.32 25.10 -0.11
CA LEU A 79 1.68 24.57 1.09
C LEU A 79 0.21 24.17 0.86
N GLU A 80 -0.56 25.01 0.18
CA GLU A 80 -1.96 24.71 -0.14
C GLU A 80 -2.06 23.55 -1.15
N LYS A 81 -1.19 23.52 -2.18
CA LYS A 81 -1.12 22.38 -3.11
C LYS A 81 -0.90 21.06 -2.35
N ARG A 82 0.00 21.04 -1.35
CA ARG A 82 0.25 19.87 -0.50
C ARG A 82 -0.97 19.46 0.32
N ILE A 83 -1.69 20.41 0.90
CA ILE A 83 -2.93 20.15 1.67
C ILE A 83 -3.99 19.52 0.76
N LEU A 84 -4.20 20.10 -0.43
CA LEU A 84 -5.18 19.63 -1.39
C LEU A 84 -4.84 18.25 -1.93
N ALA A 85 -3.57 17.99 -2.25
CA ALA A 85 -3.11 16.66 -2.63
C ALA A 85 -3.37 15.63 -1.52
N GLY A 86 -3.04 15.99 -0.28
CA GLY A 86 -3.36 15.15 0.89
C GLY A 86 -4.85 14.90 1.07
N ALA A 87 -5.69 15.91 0.80
CA ALA A 87 -7.15 15.80 0.88
C ALA A 87 -7.72 14.86 -0.19
N ILE A 88 -7.18 14.90 -1.42
CA ILE A 88 -7.50 13.95 -2.49
C ILE A 88 -7.19 12.51 -2.03
N LEU A 89 -5.99 12.27 -1.50
CA LEU A 89 -5.60 10.94 -1.00
C LEU A 89 -6.52 10.45 0.12
N ALA A 90 -6.82 11.34 1.07
CA ALA A 90 -7.69 11.01 2.19
C ALA A 90 -9.13 10.69 1.76
N GLN A 91 -9.64 11.37 0.72
CA GLN A 91 -10.94 11.08 0.13
C GLN A 91 -10.91 9.75 -0.64
N TRP A 92 -9.84 9.48 -1.39
CA TRP A 92 -9.65 8.21 -2.12
C TRP A 92 -9.76 6.99 -1.19
N PHE A 93 -9.13 7.04 -0.02
CA PHE A 93 -9.21 5.95 0.96
C PHE A 93 -10.62 5.70 1.54
N LEU A 94 -11.54 6.67 1.43
CA LEU A 94 -12.92 6.49 1.88
C LEU A 94 -13.78 5.77 0.83
N GLU A 95 -13.49 5.96 -0.47
CA GLU A 95 -14.33 5.45 -1.55
C GLU A 95 -14.03 4.00 -1.94
N SER A 96 -12.99 3.39 -1.37
CA SER A 96 -12.64 1.97 -1.57
C SER A 96 -12.57 1.58 -3.05
N SER A 97 -11.75 2.31 -3.79
CA SER A 97 -11.54 2.17 -5.22
C SER A 97 -10.44 1.16 -5.57
N ASP A 98 -10.31 0.92 -6.88
CA ASP A 98 -9.22 0.15 -7.47
C ASP A 98 -7.86 0.75 -7.06
N PHE A 99 -6.82 -0.08 -6.99
CA PHE A 99 -5.44 0.26 -6.58
C PHE A 99 -5.23 0.97 -5.21
N GLY A 100 -6.27 1.06 -4.37
CA GLY A 100 -6.15 1.74 -3.06
C GLY A 100 -5.05 1.17 -2.15
N ASP A 101 -4.81 -0.15 -2.22
CA ASP A 101 -3.72 -0.80 -1.49
C ASP A 101 -2.35 -0.26 -1.94
N GLN A 102 -2.11 -0.16 -3.26
CA GLN A 102 -0.89 0.42 -3.83
C GLN A 102 -0.68 1.85 -3.35
N LEU A 103 -1.73 2.67 -3.40
CA LEU A 103 -1.64 4.07 -3.02
C LEU A 103 -1.34 4.24 -1.53
N ALA A 104 -2.00 3.45 -0.68
CA ALA A 104 -1.78 3.50 0.76
C ALA A 104 -0.36 3.03 1.12
N TYR A 105 0.14 1.94 0.52
CA TYR A 105 1.53 1.53 0.69
C TYR A 105 2.50 2.58 0.16
N ALA A 106 2.23 3.22 -0.98
CA ALA A 106 3.11 4.23 -1.55
C ALA A 106 3.22 5.47 -0.65
N LEU A 107 2.11 5.88 -0.01
CA LEU A 107 2.11 6.95 0.97
C LEU A 107 2.89 6.56 2.24
N ILE A 108 2.66 5.36 2.78
CA ILE A 108 3.35 4.86 3.97
C ILE A 108 4.86 4.75 3.70
N CYS A 109 5.25 4.06 2.61
CA CYS A 109 6.64 3.89 2.24
C CYS A 109 7.30 5.24 1.94
N GLY A 110 6.62 6.11 1.21
CA GLY A 110 7.13 7.43 0.84
C GLY A 110 7.37 8.33 2.05
N SER A 111 6.57 8.19 3.12
CA SER A 111 6.69 8.97 4.35
C SER A 111 7.86 8.57 5.25
N PHE A 112 8.53 7.47 4.95
CA PHE A 112 9.71 7.04 5.70
C PHE A 112 10.81 8.10 5.71
N GLY A 113 11.46 8.29 6.85
CA GLY A 113 12.55 9.26 7.02
C GLY A 113 12.12 10.71 7.22
N PHE A 114 10.83 11.04 7.12
CA PHE A 114 10.34 12.38 7.41
C PHE A 114 10.27 12.62 8.92
N SER A 115 10.64 13.83 9.34
CA SER A 115 10.40 14.26 10.71
C SER A 115 8.90 14.57 10.91
N GLU A 116 8.42 14.47 12.15
CA GLU A 116 7.03 14.80 12.46
C GLU A 116 6.68 16.26 12.13
N ALA A 117 7.66 17.15 12.12
CA ALA A 117 7.46 18.57 11.79
C ALA A 117 7.32 18.83 10.27
N ASP A 118 7.84 17.95 9.42
CA ASP A 118 7.81 18.12 7.95
C ASP A 118 6.51 17.59 7.31
N LEU A 119 5.77 16.77 8.06
CA LEU A 119 4.52 16.15 7.65
C LEU A 119 3.33 17.02 8.03
N ILE A 120 2.74 17.64 7.01
CA ILE A 120 1.51 18.43 7.17
C ILE A 120 0.33 17.45 7.28
N ASN A 121 -0.62 17.69 8.19
CA ASN A 121 -1.84 16.88 8.31
C ASN A 121 -1.56 15.38 8.41
N ARG A 122 -0.77 14.99 9.42
CA ARG A 122 -0.34 13.60 9.66
C ARG A 122 -1.48 12.58 9.72
N ASP A 123 -2.70 13.02 10.05
CA ASP A 123 -3.88 12.14 10.05
C ASP A 123 -4.13 11.49 8.69
N ILE A 124 -3.66 12.08 7.59
CA ILE A 124 -3.75 11.51 6.23
C ILE A 124 -2.95 10.21 6.12
N ILE A 125 -1.74 10.15 6.70
CA ILE A 125 -0.96 8.90 6.77
C ILE A 125 -1.67 7.90 7.69
N GLY A 126 -2.29 8.38 8.77
CA GLY A 126 -3.15 7.57 9.63
C GLY A 126 -4.34 6.96 8.88
N LYS A 127 -4.96 7.69 7.95
CA LYS A 127 -6.04 7.18 7.08
C LYS A 127 -5.54 6.07 6.14
N ALA A 128 -4.33 6.19 5.59
CA ALA A 128 -3.73 5.12 4.78
C ALA A 128 -3.49 3.84 5.60
N HIS A 129 -2.97 3.97 6.83
CA HIS A 129 -2.85 2.84 7.75
C HIS A 129 -4.21 2.22 8.07
N GLY A 130 -5.21 3.04 8.41
CA GLY A 130 -6.57 2.58 8.70
C GLY A 130 -7.24 1.88 7.52
N TYR A 131 -7.01 2.38 6.30
CA TYR A 131 -7.47 1.75 5.06
C TYR A 131 -6.86 0.34 4.89
N LEU A 132 -5.53 0.21 4.95
CA LEU A 132 -4.87 -1.09 4.82
C LEU A 132 -5.30 -2.06 5.93
N GLN A 133 -5.45 -1.58 7.17
CA GLN A 133 -5.91 -2.42 8.28
C GLN A 133 -7.35 -2.89 8.06
N GLY A 134 -8.25 -2.00 7.61
CA GLY A 134 -9.63 -2.34 7.29
C GLY A 134 -9.72 -3.39 6.17
N ARG A 135 -8.98 -3.18 5.09
CA ARG A 135 -8.87 -4.13 3.97
C ARG A 135 -8.25 -5.46 4.40
N ALA A 136 -7.20 -5.44 5.24
CA ALA A 136 -6.57 -6.65 5.76
C ALA A 136 -7.56 -7.49 6.60
N ILE A 137 -8.40 -6.83 7.40
CA ILE A 137 -9.47 -7.47 8.17
C ILE A 137 -10.54 -8.02 7.24
N GLU A 138 -10.97 -7.25 6.23
CA GLU A 138 -11.98 -7.67 5.26
C GLU A 138 -11.56 -8.95 4.52
N GLU A 139 -10.35 -8.96 3.94
CA GLU A 139 -9.84 -10.12 3.18
C GLU A 139 -9.62 -11.35 4.07
N ARG A 140 -9.33 -11.14 5.36
CA ARG A 140 -9.10 -12.22 6.32
C ARG A 140 -10.34 -12.61 7.11
N THR A 141 -11.42 -11.86 7.06
CA THR A 141 -12.67 -12.21 7.76
C THR A 141 -13.61 -12.91 6.78
N SER A 142 -13.64 -14.24 6.84
CA SER A 142 -14.65 -14.99 6.07
C SER A 142 -16.00 -14.84 6.75
N ALA A 143 -16.91 -14.06 6.17
CA ALA A 143 -18.32 -14.16 6.55
C ALA A 143 -18.80 -15.60 6.32
N ALA A 144 -19.57 -16.15 7.26
CA ALA A 144 -20.21 -17.44 7.06
C ALA A 144 -21.13 -17.34 5.84
N VAL A 145 -20.99 -18.25 4.87
CA VAL A 145 -21.89 -18.28 3.72
C VAL A 145 -23.23 -18.81 4.18
N SER A 146 -24.06 -17.91 4.71
CA SER A 146 -25.50 -18.13 4.90
C SER A 146 -26.15 -18.16 3.52
N ALA A 147 -26.01 -19.28 2.81
CA ALA A 147 -26.70 -19.46 1.55
C ALA A 147 -27.80 -20.51 1.74
N LYS A 148 -29.05 -20.08 1.53
CA LYS A 148 -30.20 -20.97 1.47
C LYS A 148 -29.97 -21.94 0.31
N VAL A 149 -29.86 -23.22 0.63
CA VAL A 149 -29.77 -24.28 -0.38
C VAL A 149 -30.99 -24.17 -1.28
N PRO A 150 -30.83 -24.06 -2.61
CA PRO A 150 -31.96 -24.11 -3.52
C PRO A 150 -32.76 -25.39 -3.24
N VAL A 151 -34.07 -25.28 -3.11
CA VAL A 151 -34.97 -26.43 -2.92
C VAL A 151 -35.85 -26.54 -4.16
N LEU A 152 -35.81 -27.69 -4.82
CA LEU A 152 -36.76 -28.01 -5.88
C LEU A 152 -38.07 -28.43 -5.21
N LYS A 153 -39.18 -27.79 -5.58
CA LYS A 153 -40.50 -28.23 -5.10
C LYS A 153 -40.84 -29.57 -5.73
N ASP A 154 -41.23 -30.52 -4.89
CA ASP A 154 -41.59 -31.87 -5.30
C ASP A 154 -43.04 -31.86 -5.79
N GLU A 155 -43.23 -31.47 -7.05
CA GLU A 155 -44.53 -31.46 -7.73
C GLU A 155 -44.47 -32.48 -8.88
N THR A 156 -45.32 -33.52 -8.84
CA THR A 156 -45.47 -34.47 -9.94
C THR A 156 -46.03 -33.75 -11.18
N PRO A 157 -45.28 -33.65 -12.29
CA PRO A 157 -45.72 -32.93 -13.46
C PRO A 157 -46.85 -33.68 -14.19
N THR A 158 -47.89 -32.96 -14.60
CA THR A 158 -48.88 -33.41 -15.58
C THR A 158 -48.43 -33.07 -17.01
N ALA A 159 -49.04 -33.68 -18.02
CA ALA A 159 -48.72 -33.39 -19.43
C ALA A 159 -48.85 -31.88 -19.76
N GLU A 160 -49.83 -31.20 -19.16
CA GLU A 160 -50.09 -29.77 -19.35
C GLU A 160 -49.06 -28.87 -18.64
N THR A 161 -48.42 -29.34 -17.57
CA THR A 161 -47.50 -28.56 -16.73
C THR A 161 -46.02 -28.86 -16.99
N MET A 162 -45.72 -29.83 -17.87
CA MET A 162 -44.36 -30.32 -18.12
C MET A 162 -43.40 -29.23 -18.62
N VAL A 163 -43.86 -28.29 -19.46
CA VAL A 163 -43.00 -27.17 -19.92
C VAL A 163 -42.60 -26.26 -18.76
N THR A 164 -43.54 -25.97 -17.85
CA THR A 164 -43.29 -25.15 -16.65
C THR A 164 -42.36 -25.88 -15.68
N TYR A 165 -42.56 -27.18 -15.51
CA TYR A 165 -41.69 -28.03 -14.70
C TYR A 165 -40.24 -28.05 -15.23
N VAL A 166 -40.04 -28.27 -16.54
CA VAL A 166 -38.70 -28.24 -17.15
C VAL A 166 -38.01 -26.89 -16.95
N LYS A 167 -38.74 -25.76 -17.07
CA LYS A 167 -38.21 -24.42 -16.76
C LYS A 167 -37.83 -24.27 -15.29
N ALA A 168 -38.63 -24.79 -14.38
CA ALA A 168 -38.34 -24.78 -12.94
C ALA A 168 -37.08 -25.60 -12.62
N VAL A 169 -36.96 -26.80 -13.17
CA VAL A 169 -35.77 -27.66 -13.02
C VAL A 169 -34.53 -26.99 -13.62
N THR A 170 -34.65 -26.41 -14.82
CA THR A 170 -33.53 -25.67 -15.45
C THR A 170 -33.06 -24.51 -14.58
N THR A 171 -34.01 -23.75 -14.00
CA THR A 171 -33.70 -22.64 -13.09
C THR A 171 -33.06 -23.14 -11.80
N TYR A 172 -33.57 -24.24 -11.24
CA TYR A 172 -33.00 -24.89 -10.06
C TYR A 172 -31.54 -25.32 -10.31
N VAL A 173 -31.26 -26.01 -11.41
CA VAL A 173 -29.91 -26.45 -11.77
C VAL A 173 -28.97 -25.25 -11.94
N LYS A 174 -29.40 -24.18 -12.61
CA LYS A 174 -28.61 -22.94 -12.74
C LYS A 174 -28.30 -22.31 -11.38
N ASN A 175 -29.29 -22.25 -10.49
CA ASN A 175 -29.11 -21.71 -9.14
C ASN A 175 -28.20 -22.60 -8.29
N MET A 176 -28.28 -23.92 -8.45
CA MET A 176 -27.43 -24.88 -7.74
C MET A 176 -25.97 -24.82 -8.22
N ALA A 177 -25.75 -24.65 -9.52
CA ALA A 177 -24.43 -24.42 -10.09
C ALA A 177 -23.82 -23.12 -9.54
N ALA A 178 -24.54 -22.00 -9.62
CA ALA A 178 -24.09 -20.71 -9.09
C ALA A 178 -23.84 -20.75 -7.56
N TYR A 179 -24.68 -21.48 -6.81
CA TYR A 179 -24.48 -21.74 -5.39
C TYR A 179 -23.17 -22.51 -5.14
N SER A 180 -22.96 -23.61 -5.87
CA SER A 180 -21.78 -24.46 -5.73
C SER A 180 -20.51 -23.69 -6.07
N ASP A 181 -20.51 -22.92 -7.16
CA ASP A 181 -19.39 -22.06 -7.54
C ASP A 181 -19.06 -21.03 -6.44
N LYS A 182 -20.08 -20.44 -5.82
CA LYS A 182 -19.88 -19.50 -4.70
C LYS A 182 -19.27 -20.20 -3.48
N GLN A 183 -19.71 -21.42 -3.15
CA GLN A 183 -19.15 -22.21 -2.04
C GLN A 183 -17.72 -22.66 -2.31
N ILE A 184 -17.42 -23.08 -3.54
CA ILE A 184 -16.07 -23.45 -3.97
C ILE A 184 -15.13 -22.26 -3.84
N LYS A 185 -15.51 -21.09 -4.39
CA LYS A 185 -14.71 -19.86 -4.27
C LYS A 185 -14.48 -19.45 -2.82
N HIS A 186 -15.49 -19.54 -1.96
CA HIS A 186 -15.35 -19.22 -0.54
C HIS A 186 -14.43 -20.20 0.18
N SER A 187 -14.58 -21.50 -0.09
CA SER A 187 -13.72 -22.53 0.48
C SER A 187 -12.27 -22.38 0.03
N GLN A 188 -12.05 -22.05 -1.25
CA GLN A 188 -10.71 -21.79 -1.78
C GLN A 188 -10.05 -20.59 -1.08
N LYS A 189 -10.75 -19.45 -0.99
CA LYS A 189 -10.23 -18.28 -0.24
C LYS A 189 -9.85 -18.62 1.20
N ARG A 190 -10.65 -19.46 1.87
CA ARG A 190 -10.34 -19.93 3.23
C ARG A 190 -9.10 -20.83 3.27
N ILE A 191 -8.94 -21.73 2.30
CA ILE A 191 -7.75 -22.58 2.17
C ILE A 191 -6.51 -21.71 1.95
N ASP A 192 -6.57 -20.75 1.03
CA ASP A 192 -5.46 -19.85 0.72
C ASP A 192 -5.03 -19.06 1.97
N ARG A 193 -5.99 -18.54 2.74
CA ARG A 193 -5.72 -17.85 4.01
C ARG A 193 -5.05 -18.77 5.04
N LEU A 194 -5.60 -19.97 5.24
CA LEU A 194 -5.04 -20.93 6.19
C LEU A 194 -3.64 -21.38 5.78
N GLN A 195 -3.37 -21.45 4.47
CA GLN A 195 -2.06 -21.80 3.93
C GLN A 195 -1.05 -20.67 4.20
N GLU A 196 -1.39 -19.40 3.93
CA GLU A 196 -0.57 -18.25 4.30
C GLU A 196 -0.25 -18.24 5.81
N GLU A 197 -1.28 -18.32 6.66
CA GLU A 197 -1.13 -18.30 8.12
C GLU A 197 -0.26 -19.46 8.62
N SER A 198 -0.46 -20.66 8.06
CA SER A 198 0.34 -21.85 8.40
C SER A 198 1.79 -21.68 7.96
N ASN A 199 2.04 -21.14 6.77
CA ASN A 199 3.38 -20.91 6.26
C ASN A 199 4.15 -19.89 7.11
N ILE A 200 3.50 -18.78 7.48
CA ILE A 200 4.08 -17.78 8.39
C ILE A 200 4.37 -18.40 9.76
N HIS A 201 3.42 -19.18 10.31
CA HIS A 201 3.62 -19.85 11.59
C HIS A 201 4.77 -20.85 11.55
N TRP A 202 4.88 -21.63 10.47
CA TRP A 202 6.01 -22.56 10.26
C TRP A 202 7.34 -21.83 10.15
N TRP A 203 7.38 -20.71 9.42
CA TRP A 203 8.59 -19.88 9.31
C TRP A 203 9.03 -19.33 10.66
N LEU A 204 8.09 -18.78 11.45
CA LEU A 204 8.36 -18.29 12.81
C LEU A 204 8.85 -19.41 13.74
N PHE A 205 8.16 -20.56 13.73
CA PHE A 205 8.46 -21.67 14.64
C PHE A 205 9.79 -22.35 14.31
N ARG A 206 10.08 -22.56 13.02
CA ARG A 206 11.32 -23.21 12.59
C ARG A 206 12.53 -22.30 12.81
N SER A 207 12.33 -20.98 12.83
CA SER A 207 13.40 -19.98 12.97
C SER A 207 14.57 -20.28 12.02
N PHE A 208 14.24 -20.50 10.74
CA PHE A 208 15.17 -20.91 9.70
C PHE A 208 14.94 -20.09 8.44
N SER A 209 16.02 -19.52 7.89
CA SER A 209 15.99 -18.79 6.63
C SER A 209 15.97 -19.76 5.46
N ASN A 210 14.94 -19.67 4.63
CA ASN A 210 14.85 -20.45 3.40
C ASN A 210 15.81 -19.90 2.33
N LEU A 211 16.00 -18.59 2.27
CA LEU A 211 16.88 -17.93 1.30
C LEU A 211 18.34 -18.36 1.48
N LYS A 212 18.84 -18.34 2.71
CA LYS A 212 20.23 -18.72 3.02
C LYS A 212 20.38 -20.20 3.43
N SER A 213 19.28 -20.93 3.62
CA SER A 213 19.26 -22.33 4.06
C SER A 213 20.02 -22.59 5.37
N ILE A 214 19.90 -21.68 6.33
CA ILE A 214 20.55 -21.74 7.65
C ILE A 214 19.59 -21.28 8.76
N PRO A 215 19.84 -21.63 10.04
CA PRO A 215 19.09 -21.08 11.18
C PRO A 215 19.15 -19.54 11.21
N ILE A 216 18.07 -18.89 11.66
CA ILE A 216 18.01 -17.41 11.77
C ILE A 216 19.10 -16.87 12.70
N SER A 217 19.45 -17.61 13.75
CA SER A 217 20.53 -17.25 14.67
C SER A 217 21.92 -17.26 14.05
N GLU A 218 22.07 -17.83 12.85
CA GLU A 218 23.32 -17.90 12.09
C GLU A 218 23.34 -16.94 10.89
N LEU A 219 22.25 -16.18 10.66
CA LEU A 219 22.24 -15.13 9.65
C LEU A 219 23.27 -14.05 9.97
N GLU A 220 23.89 -13.49 8.93
CA GLU A 220 24.73 -12.32 9.09
C GLU A 220 23.89 -11.14 9.62
N SER A 221 24.31 -10.58 10.76
CA SER A 221 23.53 -9.60 11.51
C SER A 221 23.17 -8.35 10.69
N ASN A 222 24.05 -7.95 9.76
CA ASN A 222 23.82 -6.81 8.87
C ASN A 222 22.76 -7.10 7.79
N GLU A 223 22.69 -8.35 7.32
CA GLU A 223 21.78 -8.74 6.23
C GLU A 223 20.40 -9.19 6.74
N ALA A 224 20.35 -9.64 8.00
CA ALA A 224 19.17 -10.31 8.57
C ALA A 224 17.88 -9.50 8.47
N CYS A 225 17.93 -8.17 8.67
CA CYS A 225 16.78 -7.28 8.50
C CYS A 225 16.12 -7.42 7.12
N PHE A 226 16.94 -7.42 6.08
CA PHE A 226 16.48 -7.41 4.70
C PHE A 226 16.09 -8.81 4.24
N ILE A 227 16.83 -9.84 4.65
CA ILE A 227 16.51 -11.24 4.34
C ILE A 227 15.16 -11.63 4.96
N LEU A 228 14.95 -11.34 6.24
CA LEU A 228 13.72 -11.72 6.94
C LEU A 228 12.51 -10.93 6.44
N ALA A 229 12.68 -9.65 6.12
CA ALA A 229 11.65 -8.84 5.48
C ALA A 229 11.30 -9.40 4.09
N TYR A 230 12.30 -9.80 3.29
CA TYR A 230 12.09 -10.44 2.00
C TYR A 230 11.34 -11.76 2.11
N GLU A 231 11.78 -12.66 2.98
CA GLU A 231 11.12 -13.95 3.19
C GLU A 231 9.67 -13.76 3.64
N LEU A 232 9.42 -12.88 4.63
CA LEU A 232 8.07 -12.60 5.09
C LEU A 232 7.20 -12.05 3.95
N SER A 233 7.73 -11.16 3.10
CA SER A 233 6.99 -10.65 1.94
C SER A 233 6.59 -11.75 0.95
N LYS A 234 7.41 -12.78 0.78
CA LYS A 234 7.11 -13.93 -0.10
C LYS A 234 6.10 -14.90 0.51
N LEU A 235 5.94 -14.89 1.82
CA LEU A 235 4.90 -15.67 2.50
C LEU A 235 3.53 -14.99 2.42
N MET A 236 3.48 -13.67 2.17
CA MET A 236 2.24 -12.91 2.02
C MET A 236 1.66 -13.08 0.62
N THR A 237 0.59 -13.86 0.52
CA THR A 237 -0.17 -14.11 -0.71
C THR A 237 -1.45 -13.28 -0.78
N ILE A 238 -2.02 -12.93 0.37
CA ILE A 238 -3.23 -12.12 0.54
C ILE A 238 -2.82 -10.71 0.92
N LYS A 239 -3.27 -9.74 0.13
CA LYS A 239 -3.01 -8.32 0.32
C LYS A 239 -4.27 -7.58 0.79
N PRO A 240 -4.11 -6.53 1.59
CA PRO A 240 -2.86 -6.08 2.21
C PRO A 240 -2.39 -7.02 3.34
N ALA A 241 -1.18 -6.83 3.84
CA ALA A 241 -0.62 -7.67 4.91
C ALA A 241 -1.40 -7.52 6.24
N PRO A 242 -1.40 -8.55 7.11
CA PRO A 242 -2.13 -8.46 8.37
C PRO A 242 -1.46 -7.45 9.32
N ASP A 243 -2.26 -6.85 10.20
CA ASP A 243 -1.84 -5.81 11.15
C ASP A 243 -0.67 -6.23 12.07
N ASN A 244 -0.57 -7.54 12.34
CA ASN A 244 0.49 -8.11 13.16
C ASN A 244 1.78 -8.46 12.39
N SER A 245 1.92 -8.09 11.11
CA SER A 245 3.12 -8.36 10.31
C SER A 245 4.40 -7.80 10.93
N ALA A 246 4.33 -6.60 11.51
CA ALA A 246 5.45 -6.01 12.25
C ALA A 246 5.84 -6.87 13.46
N SER A 247 4.87 -7.49 14.13
CA SER A 247 5.12 -8.38 15.27
C SER A 247 5.78 -9.69 14.84
N PHE A 248 5.39 -10.25 13.69
CA PHE A 248 6.03 -11.43 13.11
C PHE A 248 7.50 -11.15 12.78
N LEU A 249 7.76 -10.06 12.08
CA LEU A 249 9.11 -9.65 11.72
C LEU A 249 9.96 -9.40 12.97
N ASN A 250 9.42 -8.70 13.96
CA ASN A 250 10.10 -8.45 15.24
C ASN A 250 10.40 -9.72 16.02
N LYS A 251 9.52 -10.74 15.95
CA LYS A 251 9.78 -12.03 16.60
C LYS A 251 10.96 -12.73 15.94
N SER A 252 11.02 -12.77 14.61
CA SER A 252 12.15 -13.38 13.88
C SER A 252 13.47 -12.62 14.11
N LEU A 253 13.44 -11.29 14.10
CA LEU A 253 14.64 -10.47 14.31
C LEU A 253 15.27 -10.66 15.71
N LYS A 254 14.47 -11.00 16.72
CA LYS A 254 14.98 -11.28 18.08
C LYS A 254 15.82 -12.55 18.16
N GLU A 255 15.71 -13.47 17.21
CA GLU A 255 16.49 -14.70 17.17
C GLU A 255 17.88 -14.49 16.51
N VAL A 256 18.11 -13.32 15.89
CA VAL A 256 19.38 -12.97 15.23
C VAL A 256 20.41 -12.59 16.28
N ARG A 257 21.63 -13.15 16.17
CA ARG A 257 22.75 -12.81 17.05
C ARG A 257 23.29 -11.43 16.69
N GLU A 258 23.49 -10.57 17.69
CA GLU A 258 24.16 -9.26 17.53
C GLU A 258 23.54 -8.37 16.46
N LEU A 259 22.20 -8.34 16.37
CA LEU A 259 21.49 -7.46 15.44
C LEU A 259 21.96 -6.00 15.66
N PRO A 260 22.33 -5.26 14.59
CA PRO A 260 22.63 -3.84 14.71
C PRO A 260 21.46 -3.10 15.38
N VAL A 261 21.76 -2.04 16.13
CA VAL A 261 20.70 -1.25 16.76
C VAL A 261 20.00 -0.40 15.71
N GLU A 262 20.77 0.18 14.79
CA GLU A 262 20.29 1.09 13.77
C GLU A 262 20.98 0.85 12.43
N PHE A 263 20.30 1.27 11.37
CA PHE A 263 20.82 1.32 10.01
C PHE A 263 20.60 2.71 9.43
N SER A 264 21.63 3.23 8.78
CA SER A 264 21.47 4.35 7.85
C SER A 264 20.92 3.88 6.50
N VAL A 265 20.25 4.77 5.77
CA VAL A 265 19.80 4.50 4.39
C VAL A 265 20.99 4.12 3.49
N LYS A 266 22.16 4.76 3.66
CA LYS A 266 23.39 4.43 2.93
C LYS A 266 23.81 2.97 3.18
N GLN A 267 23.90 2.56 4.44
CA GLN A 267 24.24 1.17 4.80
C GLN A 267 23.21 0.17 4.27
N ALA A 268 21.92 0.49 4.39
CA ALA A 268 20.86 -0.35 3.86
C ALA A 268 20.99 -0.52 2.33
N THR A 269 21.30 0.56 1.62
CA THR A 269 21.56 0.53 0.17
C THR A 269 22.76 -0.36 -0.15
N ASP A 270 23.86 -0.26 0.62
CA ASP A 270 25.03 -1.15 0.49
C ASP A 270 24.71 -2.63 0.60
N ILE A 271 23.83 -2.98 1.54
CA ILE A 271 23.45 -4.37 1.78
C ILE A 271 22.46 -4.85 0.72
N LEU A 272 21.44 -4.05 0.42
CA LEU A 272 20.41 -4.38 -0.57
C LEU A 272 20.97 -4.51 -1.99
N THR A 273 21.94 -3.67 -2.39
CA THR A 273 22.60 -3.81 -3.69
C THR A 273 23.28 -5.18 -3.82
N LYS A 274 23.90 -5.69 -2.75
CA LYS A 274 24.55 -7.02 -2.75
C LYS A 274 23.53 -8.16 -2.76
N LEU A 275 22.43 -8.00 -2.02
CA LEU A 275 21.38 -9.02 -1.90
C LEU A 275 20.42 -9.06 -3.09
N ASN A 276 20.43 -8.06 -3.97
CA ASN A 276 19.45 -7.96 -5.06
C ASN A 276 19.45 -9.20 -5.97
N SER A 277 20.61 -9.77 -6.27
CA SER A 277 20.71 -11.01 -7.05
C SER A 277 20.07 -12.19 -6.34
N ASP A 278 20.27 -12.30 -5.02
CA ASP A 278 19.68 -13.35 -4.19
C ASP A 278 18.15 -13.21 -4.14
N PHE A 279 17.65 -11.97 -4.22
CA PHE A 279 16.23 -11.67 -4.27
C PHE A 279 15.59 -11.89 -5.65
N GLY A 280 16.38 -12.26 -6.66
CA GLY A 280 15.92 -12.46 -8.03
C GLY A 280 15.76 -11.17 -8.84
N ASN A 281 16.53 -10.12 -8.51
CA ASN A 281 16.50 -8.80 -9.14
C ASN A 281 15.11 -8.14 -9.12
N VAL A 282 14.37 -8.33 -8.01
CA VAL A 282 13.03 -7.76 -7.84
C VAL A 282 13.05 -6.30 -7.38
N LEU A 283 14.22 -5.76 -7.04
CA LEU A 283 14.35 -4.37 -6.59
C LEU A 283 14.39 -3.43 -7.80
N ASP A 284 13.20 -3.16 -8.34
CA ASP A 284 12.98 -2.15 -9.37
C ASP A 284 11.91 -1.17 -8.89
N ALA A 285 12.26 0.11 -8.76
CA ALA A 285 11.33 1.13 -8.28
C ALA A 285 10.18 1.41 -9.26
N GLY A 286 10.33 1.08 -10.55
CA GLY A 286 9.28 1.22 -11.57
C GLY A 286 8.57 2.57 -11.54
N ILE A 287 7.24 2.54 -11.58
CA ILE A 287 6.38 3.74 -11.53
C ILE A 287 6.36 4.43 -10.15
N TYR A 288 6.77 3.73 -9.09
CA TYR A 288 6.75 4.26 -7.73
C TYR A 288 7.96 5.17 -7.46
N GLY A 289 9.12 4.87 -8.04
CA GLY A 289 10.31 5.71 -7.97
C GLY A 289 10.65 6.12 -6.54
N ASN A 290 10.75 7.42 -6.28
CA ASN A 290 11.07 8.01 -4.97
C ASN A 290 10.02 7.79 -3.85
N LEU A 291 8.93 7.08 -4.12
CA LEU A 291 7.96 6.59 -3.12
C LEU A 291 8.39 5.28 -2.45
N LEU A 292 9.42 4.62 -2.98
CA LEU A 292 10.09 3.45 -2.38
C LEU A 292 11.51 3.84 -1.97
N PRO A 293 11.73 4.52 -0.83
CA PRO A 293 13.02 5.08 -0.48
C PRO A 293 14.22 4.12 -0.57
N LEU A 294 14.08 2.88 -0.09
CA LEU A 294 15.19 1.92 -0.07
C LEU A 294 15.46 1.36 -1.47
N VAL A 295 14.41 0.93 -2.19
CA VAL A 295 14.54 0.44 -3.57
C VAL A 295 15.05 1.55 -4.49
N PHE A 296 14.52 2.76 -4.37
CA PHE A 296 14.97 3.92 -5.13
C PHE A 296 16.45 4.24 -4.90
N ALA A 297 16.94 4.14 -3.66
CA ALA A 297 18.36 4.32 -3.37
C ALA A 297 19.24 3.25 -4.07
N VAL A 298 18.78 1.99 -4.11
CA VAL A 298 19.45 0.90 -4.84
C VAL A 298 19.52 1.20 -6.34
N ASN A 299 18.39 1.62 -6.95
CA ASN A 299 18.34 2.01 -8.36
C ASN A 299 19.27 3.19 -8.67
N GLN A 300 19.21 4.27 -7.88
CA GLN A 300 20.06 5.46 -8.08
C GLN A 300 21.55 5.14 -7.95
N ARG A 301 21.91 4.24 -7.03
CA ARG A 301 23.29 3.80 -6.89
C ARG A 301 23.75 2.99 -8.11
N ALA A 302 22.91 2.08 -8.59
CA ALA A 302 23.21 1.28 -9.78
C ALA A 302 23.44 2.18 -11.01
N GLU A 303 22.63 3.24 -11.17
CA GLU A 303 22.78 4.24 -12.24
C GLU A 303 24.06 5.08 -12.13
N SER A 304 24.59 5.26 -10.91
CA SER A 304 25.81 6.03 -10.65
C SER A 304 27.07 5.16 -10.63
N GLU A 305 27.00 3.92 -11.12
CA GLU A 305 28.10 2.94 -11.11
C GLU A 305 28.74 2.75 -9.71
N GLY A 306 27.99 2.99 -8.64
CA GLY A 306 28.45 2.88 -7.26
C GLY A 306 29.10 4.13 -6.66
N ASP A 307 29.28 5.21 -7.42
CA ASP A 307 29.82 6.48 -6.92
C ASP A 307 28.85 7.18 -5.96
N ASP A 308 29.37 7.86 -4.94
CA ASP A 308 28.58 8.62 -3.95
C ASP A 308 27.74 9.78 -4.55
N ALA A 309 27.80 10.01 -5.87
CA ALA A 309 26.96 10.97 -6.60
C ALA A 309 25.46 10.69 -6.42
N TRP A 310 25.06 9.42 -6.25
CA TRP A 310 23.66 9.04 -6.03
C TRP A 310 23.06 9.69 -4.78
N VAL A 311 23.87 9.98 -3.76
CA VAL A 311 23.41 10.54 -2.47
C VAL A 311 22.74 11.91 -2.66
N ALA A 312 23.31 12.76 -3.52
CA ALA A 312 22.76 14.09 -3.80
C ALA A 312 21.43 14.02 -4.57
N LEU A 313 21.37 13.14 -5.58
CA LEU A 313 20.15 12.91 -6.37
C LEU A 313 19.03 12.28 -5.52
N TYR A 314 19.39 11.34 -4.64
CA TYR A 314 18.50 10.72 -3.69
C TYR A 314 17.89 11.76 -2.75
N LYS A 315 18.72 12.59 -2.10
CA LYS A 315 18.26 13.66 -1.22
C LYS A 315 17.32 14.62 -1.92
N LEU A 316 17.65 15.03 -3.15
CA LEU A 316 16.82 15.96 -3.93
C LEU A 316 15.44 15.38 -4.24
N SER A 317 15.39 14.10 -4.61
CA SER A 317 14.18 13.44 -5.12
C SER A 317 13.31 12.84 -4.02
N ALA A 318 13.92 12.13 -3.07
CA ALA A 318 13.25 11.42 -1.98
C ALA A 318 13.03 12.29 -0.73
N LYS A 319 13.72 13.44 -0.62
CA LYS A 319 13.69 14.35 0.55
C LYS A 319 14.15 13.70 1.86
N ILE A 320 15.00 12.69 1.77
CA ILE A 320 15.57 11.97 2.91
C ILE A 320 17.10 12.05 2.81
N GLU A 321 17.77 12.27 3.93
CA GLU A 321 19.24 12.20 4.00
C GLU A 321 19.71 10.74 3.86
N ALA A 322 20.74 10.47 3.06
CA ALA A 322 21.29 9.10 2.98
C ALA A 322 21.89 8.63 4.33
N ASN A 323 22.28 9.57 5.20
CA ASN A 323 22.75 9.28 6.55
C ASN A 323 21.62 9.21 7.60
N TYR A 324 20.36 9.35 7.18
CA TYR A 324 19.22 9.12 8.09
C TYR A 324 19.31 7.71 8.67
N SER A 325 19.39 7.63 10.00
CA SER A 325 19.50 6.39 10.77
C SER A 325 18.16 6.06 11.42
N CYS A 326 17.79 4.79 11.43
CA CYS A 326 16.60 4.31 12.12
C CYS A 326 16.81 2.91 12.70
N PRO A 327 15.99 2.50 13.69
CA PRO A 327 16.09 1.18 14.29
C PRO A 327 15.94 0.05 13.27
N SER A 328 16.66 -1.06 13.51
CA SER A 328 16.65 -2.26 12.67
C SER A 328 15.26 -2.82 12.40
N GLN A 329 14.35 -2.75 13.38
CA GLN A 329 12.96 -3.16 13.22
C GLN A 329 12.22 -2.26 12.22
N GLN A 330 12.46 -0.95 12.29
CA GLN A 330 11.80 0.03 11.44
C GLN A 330 12.28 -0.09 10.00
N ILE A 331 13.59 -0.28 9.76
CA ILE A 331 14.11 -0.43 8.40
C ILE A 331 13.68 -1.76 7.76
N ALA A 332 13.61 -2.83 8.55
CA ALA A 332 13.11 -4.11 8.08
C ALA A 332 11.62 -4.00 7.71
N LEU A 333 10.81 -3.33 8.53
CA LEU A 333 9.39 -3.09 8.25
C LEU A 333 9.21 -2.20 7.00
N GLN A 334 10.04 -1.15 6.86
CA GLN A 334 10.03 -0.30 5.67
C GLN A 334 10.30 -1.13 4.41
N PHE A 335 11.38 -1.91 4.42
CA PHE A 335 11.72 -2.76 3.27
C PHE A 335 10.64 -3.79 2.97
N PHE A 336 10.05 -4.40 4.01
CA PHE A 336 8.90 -5.30 3.86
C PHE A 336 7.72 -4.60 3.16
N ASN A 337 7.35 -3.39 3.57
CA ASN A 337 6.27 -2.64 2.94
C ASN A 337 6.58 -2.26 1.48
N GLU A 338 7.83 -1.90 1.20
CA GLU A 338 8.28 -1.63 -0.18
C GLU A 338 8.16 -2.87 -1.07
N LEU A 339 8.55 -4.04 -0.56
CA LEU A 339 8.39 -5.32 -1.28
C LEU A 339 6.93 -5.70 -1.47
N LEU A 340 6.07 -5.44 -0.48
CA LEU A 340 4.63 -5.65 -0.64
C LEU A 340 4.08 -4.78 -1.77
N LEU A 341 4.42 -3.49 -1.80
CA LEU A 341 4.01 -2.58 -2.86
C LEU A 341 4.46 -3.06 -4.25
N LEU A 342 5.73 -3.45 -4.38
CA LEU A 342 6.25 -4.00 -5.63
C LEU A 342 5.55 -5.29 -6.08
N SER A 343 4.97 -6.03 -5.14
CA SER A 343 4.27 -7.27 -5.46
C SER A 343 2.82 -7.08 -5.89
N ILE A 344 2.18 -5.91 -5.69
CA ILE A 344 0.74 -5.66 -5.98
C ILE A 344 0.43 -5.50 -7.48
N LEU A 345 1.33 -5.92 -8.37
CA LEU A 345 1.14 -5.87 -9.82
C LEU A 345 0.31 -7.04 -10.36
#